data_AF-A0A317HCA9-F1
#
_entry.id   AF-A0A317HCA9-F1
#
_cell.length_a   1.000
_cell.length_b   1.000
_cell.length_c   1.000
_cell.angle_alpha   90.00
_cell.angle_beta   90.00
_cell.angle_gamma   90.00
#
_symmetry.space_group_name_H-M   'P 1'
#
loop_
_entity.id
_entity.type
_entity.pdbx_description
1 polymer ?
#
loop_
_entity_poly.entity_id
_entity_poly.type
_entity_poly.pdbx_seq_one_letter_code
_entity_poly.pdbx_strand_id
1 'polypeptide(L)'
;EGFPSLTYITNHQSSSGGPVVNLITIFGYLFFLVPLWIAGLVSLIRRPLLRPLGIACIVPLLLFLFVGKYYYAVGTVPLAMAEGLMAISQVKRPKIRSALQIAVVVASVLEFLAFVQLTLPITPANRLHAAGLDSKNELFADSVGWDDIARQVQTIYGDLPRSDQNDTVIISAYYGVPAALWIYGDPSRLPAVMSPQLSDWYWLPHNLTATSALLVDYQPSDVAWMCLSSSVVGHLTVAYDVKGLEQGAPVTLCHLKAPIPELWGRLRNFS
;
A
#
# COMPACT_ATOMS: atom_id res chain seq x y z
N GLU A 1 -6.67 -23.38 11.78
CA GLU A 1 -6.63 -22.21 10.88
C GLU A 1 -5.24 -22.13 10.25
N GLY A 2 -5.12 -21.84 8.95
CA GLY A 2 -3.83 -21.88 8.24
C GLY A 2 -2.89 -20.75 8.63
N PHE A 3 -1.78 -20.59 7.90
CA PHE A 3 -0.87 -19.45 8.07
C PHE A 3 -1.40 -18.23 7.27
N PRO A 4 -1.90 -17.16 7.93
CA PRO A 4 -2.43 -15.99 7.22
C PRO A 4 -1.41 -15.35 6.28
N SER A 5 -0.14 -15.37 6.69
CA SER A 5 0.99 -14.90 5.87
C SER A 5 1.09 -15.68 4.56
N LEU A 6 0.82 -16.99 4.54
CA LEU A 6 0.82 -17.77 3.30
C LEU A 6 -0.35 -17.35 2.40
N THR A 7 -1.55 -17.18 2.95
CA THR A 7 -2.73 -16.71 2.19
C THR A 7 -2.51 -15.32 1.59
N TYR A 8 -1.95 -14.40 2.37
CA TYR A 8 -1.58 -13.06 1.90
C TYR A 8 -0.61 -13.12 0.72
N ILE A 9 0.50 -13.87 0.92
CA ILE A 9 1.56 -14.06 -0.08
C ILE A 9 1.02 -14.67 -1.37
N THR A 10 0.11 -15.65 -1.30
CA THR A 10 -0.50 -16.29 -2.49
C THR A 10 -1.47 -15.36 -3.22
N ASN A 11 -2.28 -14.61 -2.49
CA ASN A 11 -3.26 -13.69 -3.10
C ASN A 11 -2.60 -12.51 -3.80
N HIS A 12 -1.42 -12.10 -3.33
CA HIS A 12 -0.65 -11.00 -3.89
C HIS A 12 0.31 -11.41 -5.03
N GLN A 13 0.25 -12.65 -5.51
CA GLN A 13 1.01 -13.08 -6.69
C GLN A 13 0.49 -12.44 -7.99
N SER A 14 -0.81 -12.09 -8.04
CA SER A 14 -1.44 -11.48 -9.22
C SER A 14 -1.22 -9.97 -9.32
N SER A 15 -0.99 -9.27 -8.20
CA SER A 15 -0.86 -7.80 -8.17
C SER A 15 0.55 -7.28 -8.44
N SER A 16 1.59 -8.14 -8.40
CA SER A 16 2.98 -7.72 -8.59
C SER A 16 3.42 -7.62 -10.06
N GLY A 17 2.54 -7.93 -11.02
CA GLY A 17 2.90 -7.98 -12.45
C GLY A 17 3.88 -9.11 -12.82
N GLY A 18 4.28 -9.93 -11.84
CA GLY A 18 5.20 -11.05 -12.01
C GLY A 18 6.69 -10.66 -11.98
N PRO A 19 7.59 -11.66 -12.08
CA PRO A 19 9.03 -11.47 -11.90
C PRO A 19 9.65 -10.51 -12.92
N VAL A 20 9.13 -10.47 -14.15
CA VAL A 20 9.63 -9.56 -15.19
C VAL A 20 9.35 -8.10 -14.84
N VAL A 21 8.11 -7.80 -14.42
CA VAL A 21 7.73 -6.44 -14.00
C VAL A 21 8.52 -6.04 -12.75
N ASN A 22 8.64 -6.93 -11.77
CA ASN A 22 9.45 -6.68 -10.57
C ASN A 22 10.92 -6.37 -10.91
N LEU A 23 11.54 -7.12 -11.83
CA LEU A 23 12.90 -6.83 -12.32
C LEU A 23 12.98 -5.46 -12.98
N ILE A 24 12.07 -5.17 -13.92
CA ILE A 24 12.04 -3.87 -14.62
C ILE A 24 11.93 -2.73 -13.62
N THR A 25 11.08 -2.87 -12.61
CA THR A 25 10.89 -1.86 -11.57
C THR A 25 12.14 -1.68 -10.70
N ILE A 26 12.75 -2.77 -10.21
CA ILE A 26 13.98 -2.70 -9.38
C ILE A 26 15.14 -2.08 -10.17
N PHE A 27 15.39 -2.57 -11.40
CA PHE A 27 16.46 -2.04 -12.24
C PHE A 27 16.15 -0.64 -12.75
N GLY A 28 14.88 -0.29 -12.92
CA GLY A 28 14.43 1.05 -13.28
C GLY A 28 14.75 2.06 -12.17
N TYR A 29 14.36 1.78 -10.93
CA TYR A 29 14.62 2.64 -9.76
C TYR A 29 16.07 2.66 -9.28
N LEU A 30 16.94 1.83 -9.88
CA LEU A 30 18.37 1.80 -9.57
C LEU A 30 19.21 2.08 -10.81
N PHE A 31 18.62 2.54 -11.91
CA PHE A 31 19.20 2.46 -13.25
C PHE A 31 20.65 2.95 -13.33
N PHE A 32 20.95 4.11 -12.76
CA PHE A 32 22.31 4.67 -12.77
C PHE A 32 23.23 4.02 -11.71
N LEU A 33 22.66 3.43 -10.67
CA LEU A 33 23.36 2.83 -9.54
C LEU A 33 23.49 1.30 -9.61
N VAL A 34 22.94 0.63 -10.62
CA VAL A 34 23.05 -0.82 -10.83
C VAL A 34 24.50 -1.32 -10.72
N PRO A 35 25.51 -0.67 -11.35
CA PRO A 35 26.89 -1.16 -11.26
C PRO A 35 27.43 -1.12 -9.82
N LEU A 36 27.09 -0.07 -9.06
CA LEU A 36 27.47 0.07 -7.65
C LEU A 36 26.78 -1.02 -6.80
N TRP A 37 25.50 -1.27 -7.07
CA TRP A 37 24.70 -2.29 -6.40
C TRP A 37 25.29 -3.68 -6.58
N ILE A 38 25.59 -4.04 -7.82
CA ILE A 38 26.20 -5.33 -8.16
C ILE A 38 27.59 -5.45 -7.52
N ALA A 39 28.40 -4.39 -7.57
CA ALA A 39 29.72 -4.38 -6.92
C ALA A 39 29.61 -4.64 -5.41
N GLY A 40 28.60 -4.06 -4.77
CA GLY A 40 28.25 -4.30 -3.38
C GLY A 40 27.87 -5.73 -3.07
N LEU A 41 26.88 -6.28 -3.78
CA LEU A 41 26.45 -7.68 -3.62
C LEU A 41 27.61 -8.66 -3.83
N VAL A 42 28.42 -8.44 -4.86
CA VAL A 42 29.59 -9.27 -5.15
C VAL A 42 30.63 -9.16 -4.03
N SER A 43 30.89 -7.96 -3.50
CA SER A 43 31.84 -7.76 -2.41
C SER A 43 31.37 -8.39 -1.10
N LEU A 44 30.08 -8.29 -0.78
CA LEU A 44 29.48 -8.98 0.38
C LEU A 44 29.71 -10.49 0.32
N ILE A 45 29.45 -11.12 -0.82
CA ILE A 45 29.59 -12.58 -0.98
C ILE A 45 31.06 -13.04 -1.00
N ARG A 46 31.95 -12.23 -1.60
CA ARG A 46 33.38 -12.56 -1.69
C ARG A 46 34.11 -12.47 -0.35
N ARG A 47 33.69 -11.60 0.56
CA ARG A 47 34.31 -11.44 1.89
C ARG A 47 33.72 -12.44 2.88
N PRO A 48 34.49 -13.39 3.43
CA PRO A 48 33.96 -14.43 4.32
C PRO A 48 33.17 -13.88 5.52
N LEU A 49 33.63 -12.76 6.09
CA LEU A 49 32.98 -12.10 7.23
C LEU A 49 31.63 -11.44 6.88
N LEU A 50 31.45 -10.99 5.64
CA LEU A 50 30.22 -10.31 5.19
C LEU A 50 29.30 -11.22 4.39
N ARG A 51 29.73 -12.45 4.07
CA ARG A 51 28.95 -13.40 3.30
C ARG A 51 27.55 -13.67 3.87
N PRO A 52 27.35 -13.81 5.20
CA PRO A 52 26.00 -13.94 5.76
C PRO A 52 25.09 -12.76 5.39
N LEU A 53 25.63 -11.54 5.38
CA LEU A 53 24.88 -10.34 4.97
C LEU A 53 24.57 -10.34 3.48
N GLY A 54 25.51 -10.80 2.65
CA GLY A 54 25.26 -10.99 1.21
C GLY A 54 24.15 -11.99 0.93
N ILE A 55 24.12 -13.12 1.65
CA ILE A 55 23.04 -14.10 1.57
C ILE A 55 21.72 -13.48 2.03
N ALA A 56 21.72 -12.74 3.15
CA ALA A 56 20.55 -12.03 3.66
C ALA A 56 20.04 -10.92 2.71
N CYS A 57 20.87 -10.42 1.79
CA CYS A 57 20.43 -9.53 0.72
C CYS A 57 19.84 -10.31 -0.46
N ILE A 58 20.55 -11.35 -0.94
CA ILE A 58 20.18 -12.09 -2.16
C ILE A 58 18.92 -12.94 -1.95
N VAL A 59 18.77 -13.60 -0.80
CA VAL A 59 17.64 -14.52 -0.57
C VAL A 59 16.29 -13.79 -0.63
N PRO A 60 16.06 -12.66 0.09
CA PRO A 60 14.83 -11.90 -0.06
C PRO A 60 14.63 -11.33 -1.46
N LEU A 61 15.69 -10.83 -2.13
CA LEU A 61 15.61 -10.34 -3.51
C LEU A 61 15.11 -11.42 -4.47
N LEU A 62 15.64 -12.64 -4.37
CA LEU A 62 15.22 -13.76 -5.21
C LEU A 62 13.83 -14.26 -4.85
N LEU A 63 13.52 -14.40 -3.55
CA LEU A 63 12.20 -14.84 -3.07
C LEU A 63 11.11 -13.90 -3.58
N PHE A 64 11.28 -12.60 -3.34
CA PHE A 64 10.27 -11.59 -3.65
C PHE A 64 10.22 -11.19 -5.12
N LEU A 65 11.15 -11.69 -5.92
CA LEU A 65 11.02 -11.63 -7.37
C LEU A 65 9.82 -12.43 -7.87
N PHE A 66 9.62 -13.62 -7.29
CA PHE A 66 8.58 -14.55 -7.72
C PHE A 66 7.29 -14.43 -6.90
N VAL A 67 7.37 -13.85 -5.71
CA VAL A 67 6.26 -13.86 -4.76
C VAL A 67 6.12 -12.51 -4.06
N GLY A 68 4.92 -11.93 -4.01
CA GLY A 68 4.73 -10.63 -3.36
C GLY A 68 5.25 -9.45 -4.17
N LYS A 69 5.49 -8.31 -3.51
CA LYS A 69 5.73 -7.01 -4.15
C LYS A 69 7.22 -6.67 -4.26
N TYR A 70 7.62 -6.00 -5.34
CA TYR A 70 9.02 -5.66 -5.65
C TYR A 70 9.77 -4.94 -4.51
N TYR A 71 9.06 -4.14 -3.71
CA TYR A 71 9.65 -3.33 -2.66
C TYR A 71 9.96 -4.10 -1.36
N TYR A 72 9.51 -5.35 -1.21
CA TYR A 72 9.79 -6.13 0.01
C TYR A 72 11.29 -6.37 0.25
N ALA A 73 12.08 -6.40 -0.82
CA ALA A 73 13.53 -6.53 -0.73
C ALA A 73 14.28 -5.19 -0.69
N VAL A 74 13.58 -4.04 -0.74
CA VAL A 74 14.23 -2.71 -0.86
C VAL A 74 15.16 -2.39 0.31
N GLY A 75 14.87 -2.92 1.51
CA GLY A 75 15.72 -2.78 2.69
C GLY A 75 17.14 -3.36 2.53
N THR A 76 17.35 -4.21 1.51
CA THR A 76 18.67 -4.78 1.19
C THR A 76 19.53 -3.84 0.33
N VAL A 77 18.92 -2.89 -0.39
CA VAL A 77 19.60 -2.00 -1.33
C VAL A 77 20.65 -1.12 -0.64
N PRO A 78 20.37 -0.43 0.50
CA PRO A 78 21.36 0.40 1.17
C PRO A 78 22.59 -0.38 1.64
N LEU A 79 22.42 -1.64 2.04
CA LEU A 79 23.53 -2.51 2.48
C LEU A 79 24.48 -2.83 1.33
N ALA A 80 23.93 -3.23 0.17
CA ALA A 80 24.70 -3.45 -1.03
C ALA A 80 25.36 -2.14 -1.52
N MET A 81 24.64 -1.01 -1.54
CA MET A 81 25.21 0.30 -1.88
C MET A 81 26.42 0.66 -1.02
N ALA A 82 26.27 0.55 0.31
CA ALA A 82 27.33 0.88 1.26
C ALA A 82 28.58 0.03 1.03
N GLU A 83 28.40 -1.29 0.85
CA GLU A 83 29.52 -2.17 0.59
C GLU A 83 30.15 -1.94 -0.80
N GLY A 84 29.35 -1.53 -1.79
CA GLY A 84 29.86 -1.11 -3.10
C GLY A 84 30.77 0.12 -3.00
N LEU A 85 30.40 1.10 -2.18
CA LEU A 85 31.24 2.26 -1.88
C LEU A 85 32.54 1.84 -1.17
N MET A 86 32.46 0.89 -0.23
CA MET A 86 33.64 0.32 0.44
C MET A 86 34.55 -0.44 -0.51
N ALA A 87 34.01 -1.12 -1.52
CA ALA A 87 34.80 -1.78 -2.55
C ALA A 87 35.54 -0.75 -3.42
N ILE A 88 34.89 0.37 -3.78
CA ILE A 88 35.52 1.47 -4.53
C ILE A 88 36.62 2.14 -3.70
N SER A 89 36.41 2.36 -2.40
CA SER A 89 37.41 3.05 -1.55
C SER A 89 38.72 2.27 -1.42
N GLN A 90 38.66 0.94 -1.52
CA GLN A 90 39.80 0.01 -1.48
C GLN A 90 40.58 -0.10 -2.81
N VAL A 91 40.14 0.57 -3.88
CA VAL A 91 40.87 0.56 -5.17
C VAL A 91 42.24 1.22 -5.01
N LYS A 92 43.31 0.44 -5.20
CA LYS A 92 44.71 0.87 -4.98
C LYS A 92 45.19 1.95 -5.96
N ARG A 93 44.60 2.03 -7.16
CA ARG A 93 44.99 3.01 -8.19
C ARG A 93 44.23 4.32 -7.97
N PRO A 94 44.89 5.41 -7.54
CA PRO A 94 44.19 6.62 -7.09
C PRO A 94 43.36 7.29 -8.20
N LYS A 95 43.89 7.35 -9.43
CA LYS A 95 43.14 7.91 -10.58
C LYS A 95 41.86 7.14 -10.89
N ILE A 96 41.90 5.81 -10.83
CA ILE A 96 40.72 4.96 -11.05
C ILE A 96 39.74 5.12 -9.91
N ARG A 97 40.22 5.13 -8.66
CA ARG A 97 39.37 5.34 -7.48
C ARG A 97 38.63 6.68 -7.57
N SER A 98 39.33 7.77 -7.86
CA SER A 98 38.71 9.09 -8.01
C SER A 98 37.71 9.12 -9.16
N ALA A 99 38.02 8.50 -10.30
CA ALA A 99 37.07 8.41 -11.41
C ALA A 99 35.80 7.63 -11.04
N LEU A 100 35.91 6.51 -10.33
CA LEU A 100 34.76 5.74 -9.84
C LEU A 100 33.94 6.53 -8.80
N GLN A 101 34.59 7.23 -7.88
CA GLN A 101 33.91 8.09 -6.91
C GLN A 101 33.12 9.19 -7.60
N ILE A 102 33.71 9.88 -8.58
CA ILE A 102 33.03 10.90 -9.38
C ILE A 102 31.87 10.25 -10.15
N ALA A 103 32.07 9.09 -10.77
CA ALA A 103 31.02 8.39 -11.50
C ALA A 103 29.83 8.03 -10.61
N VAL A 104 30.08 7.58 -9.37
CA VAL A 104 29.01 7.32 -8.39
C VAL A 104 28.27 8.60 -8.02
N VAL A 105 28.97 9.69 -7.74
CA VAL A 105 28.32 10.98 -7.42
C VAL A 105 27.45 11.44 -8.59
N VAL A 106 27.96 11.38 -9.82
CA VAL A 106 27.21 11.73 -11.03
C VAL A 106 25.99 10.81 -11.18
N ALA A 107 26.17 9.50 -11.03
CA ALA A 107 25.08 8.54 -11.09
C ALA A 107 24.00 8.82 -10.03
N SER A 108 24.37 9.12 -8.79
CA SER A 108 23.41 9.48 -7.73
C SER A 108 22.65 10.77 -8.05
N VAL A 109 23.32 11.79 -8.61
CA VAL A 109 22.65 13.02 -9.02
C VAL A 109 21.67 12.76 -10.18
N LEU A 110 22.08 11.96 -11.17
CA LEU A 110 21.21 11.60 -12.30
C LEU A 110 20.00 10.78 -11.84
N GLU A 111 20.20 9.80 -10.95
CA GLU A 111 19.13 9.00 -10.34
C GLU A 111 18.14 9.91 -9.60
N PHE A 112 18.66 10.80 -8.75
CA PHE A 112 17.83 11.77 -8.03
C PHE A 112 17.02 12.63 -9.00
N LEU A 113 17.65 13.25 -9.99
CA LEU A 113 16.94 14.12 -10.94
C LEU A 113 15.90 13.36 -11.77
N ALA A 114 16.16 12.11 -12.12
CA ALA A 114 15.23 11.28 -12.89
C ALA A 114 13.98 10.88 -12.07
N PHE A 115 14.15 10.60 -10.77
CA PHE A 115 13.08 10.01 -9.95
C PHE A 115 12.55 10.92 -8.85
N VAL A 116 13.11 12.11 -8.62
CA VAL A 116 12.70 13.02 -7.52
C VAL A 116 11.20 13.28 -7.52
N GLN A 117 10.61 13.49 -8.69
CA GLN A 117 9.18 13.79 -8.81
C GLN A 117 8.29 12.55 -8.67
N LEU A 118 8.84 11.34 -8.92
CA LEU A 118 8.15 10.06 -8.77
C LEU A 118 8.26 9.47 -7.35
N THR A 119 9.20 9.98 -6.54
CA THR A 119 9.55 9.40 -5.23
C THR A 119 9.33 10.36 -4.08
N LEU A 120 9.49 11.67 -4.29
CA LEU A 120 9.29 12.66 -3.24
C LEU A 120 7.94 13.37 -3.41
N PRO A 121 7.22 13.64 -2.30
CA PRO A 121 5.96 14.38 -2.30
C PRO A 121 6.18 15.90 -2.43
N ILE A 122 6.94 16.32 -3.44
CA ILE A 122 7.22 17.73 -3.74
C ILE A 122 6.18 18.36 -4.67
N THR A 123 5.37 17.53 -5.34
CA THR A 123 4.28 18.01 -6.20
C THR A 123 3.04 18.27 -5.35
N PRO A 124 2.46 19.49 -5.38
CA PRO A 124 1.23 19.77 -4.66
C PRO A 124 0.08 18.86 -5.08
N ALA A 125 -0.81 18.49 -4.15
CA ALA A 125 -1.93 17.58 -4.38
C ALA A 125 -2.78 17.96 -5.60
N ASN A 126 -3.09 19.25 -5.76
CA ASN A 126 -3.90 19.76 -6.86
C ASN A 126 -3.24 19.70 -8.26
N ARG A 127 -1.97 19.28 -8.35
CA ARG A 127 -1.27 19.08 -9.62
C ARG A 127 -0.89 17.63 -9.89
N LEU A 128 -1.15 16.71 -8.95
CA LEU A 128 -0.75 15.30 -9.10
C LEU A 128 -1.38 14.66 -10.34
N HIS A 129 -2.68 14.87 -10.52
CA HIS A 129 -3.41 14.35 -11.68
C HIS A 129 -2.90 14.94 -12.99
N ALA A 130 -2.75 16.27 -13.06
CA ALA A 130 -2.25 16.96 -14.24
C ALA A 130 -0.80 16.57 -14.61
N ALA A 131 0.03 16.24 -13.62
CA ALA A 131 1.37 15.70 -13.83
C ALA A 131 1.39 14.20 -14.18
N GLY A 132 0.23 13.53 -14.11
CA GLY A 132 0.07 12.09 -14.30
C GLY A 132 0.79 11.25 -13.25
N LEU A 133 1.04 11.79 -12.06
CA LEU A 133 1.79 11.11 -11.00
C LEU A 133 0.93 10.07 -10.27
N ASP A 134 -0.33 10.39 -10.04
CA ASP A 134 -1.34 9.48 -9.48
C ASP A 134 -1.50 8.20 -10.33
N SER A 135 -1.40 8.33 -11.65
CA SER A 135 -1.54 7.22 -12.60
C SER A 135 -0.24 6.42 -12.77
N LYS A 136 0.91 6.99 -12.42
CA LYS A 136 2.23 6.33 -12.55
C LYS A 136 2.67 5.65 -11.26
N ASN A 137 2.21 6.15 -10.11
CA ASN A 137 2.56 5.62 -8.81
C ASN A 137 1.36 5.76 -7.87
N GLU A 138 0.80 4.62 -7.49
CA GLU A 138 -0.35 4.45 -6.60
C GLU A 138 -0.19 5.21 -5.28
N LEU A 139 1.04 5.36 -4.76
CA LEU A 139 1.28 6.12 -3.53
C LEU A 139 0.89 7.59 -3.65
N PHE A 140 0.96 8.18 -4.85
CA PHE A 140 0.45 9.54 -5.05
C PHE A 140 -1.07 9.58 -5.11
N ALA A 141 -1.69 8.59 -5.75
CA ALA A 141 -3.14 8.47 -5.79
C ALA A 141 -3.71 8.34 -4.37
N ASP A 142 -3.07 7.53 -3.53
CA ASP A 142 -3.42 7.28 -2.14
C ASP A 142 -2.92 8.36 -1.17
N SER A 143 -2.29 9.44 -1.64
CA SER A 143 -1.80 10.52 -0.75
C SER A 143 -2.80 11.65 -0.53
N VAL A 144 -3.93 11.64 -1.24
CA VAL A 144 -4.88 12.77 -1.31
C VAL A 144 -6.28 12.33 -0.87
N GLY A 145 -6.96 13.23 -0.15
CA GLY A 145 -8.41 13.14 0.07
C GLY A 145 -8.85 12.41 1.34
N TRP A 146 -7.95 11.83 2.15
CA TRP A 146 -8.36 11.07 3.34
C TRP A 146 -9.27 11.83 4.31
N ASP A 147 -8.96 13.11 4.55
CA ASP A 147 -9.78 13.99 5.40
C ASP A 147 -11.16 14.26 4.77
N ASP A 148 -11.22 14.45 3.44
CA ASP A 148 -12.48 14.61 2.70
C ASP A 148 -13.31 13.32 2.70
N ILE A 149 -12.67 12.15 2.56
CA ILE A 149 -13.32 10.85 2.62
C ILE A 149 -13.90 10.60 4.01
N ALA A 150 -13.13 10.86 5.07
CA ALA A 150 -13.61 10.73 6.44
C ALA A 150 -14.83 11.62 6.70
N ARG A 151 -14.78 12.89 6.27
CA ARG A 151 -15.92 13.82 6.38
C ARG A 151 -17.14 13.36 5.58
N GLN A 152 -16.95 12.87 4.35
CA GLN A 152 -18.03 12.37 3.50
C GLN A 152 -18.71 11.17 4.15
N VAL A 153 -17.95 10.17 4.60
CA VAL A 153 -18.52 8.97 5.25
C VAL A 153 -19.23 9.34 6.56
N GLN A 154 -18.65 10.23 7.37
CA GLN A 154 -19.31 10.72 8.60
C GLN A 154 -20.61 11.47 8.29
N THR A 155 -20.64 12.27 7.21
CA THR A 155 -21.85 13.00 6.78
C THR A 155 -22.92 12.02 6.31
N ILE A 156 -22.57 11.07 5.44
CA ILE A 156 -23.49 10.04 4.94
C ILE A 156 -24.08 9.24 6.11
N TYR A 157 -23.26 8.84 7.08
CA TYR A 157 -23.74 8.18 8.30
C TYR A 157 -24.67 9.08 9.13
N GLY A 158 -24.29 10.35 9.32
CA GLY A 158 -25.07 11.33 10.07
C GLY A 158 -26.42 11.71 9.44
N ASP A 159 -26.56 11.52 8.12
CA ASP A 159 -27.78 11.77 7.37
C ASP A 159 -28.76 10.57 7.37
N LEU A 160 -28.34 9.40 7.88
CA LEU A 160 -29.23 8.25 8.05
C LEU A 160 -30.37 8.59 9.04
N PRO A 161 -31.54 7.95 8.91
CA PRO A 161 -32.57 8.03 9.94
C PRO A 161 -32.01 7.67 11.33
N ARG A 162 -32.48 8.35 12.38
CA ARG A 162 -31.99 8.13 13.76
C ARG A 162 -32.12 6.68 14.24
N SER A 163 -33.14 5.95 13.78
CA SER A 163 -33.30 4.52 14.04
C SER A 163 -32.13 3.72 13.50
N ASP A 164 -31.67 4.05 12.28
CA ASP A 164 -30.65 3.29 11.58
C ASP A 164 -29.25 3.66 12.10
N GLN A 165 -29.01 4.91 12.49
CA GLN A 165 -27.73 5.36 13.04
C GLN A 165 -27.29 4.49 14.24
N ASN A 166 -28.18 4.26 15.20
CA ASN A 166 -27.85 3.53 16.44
C ASN A 166 -27.53 2.05 16.20
N ASP A 167 -28.06 1.48 15.12
CA ASP A 167 -27.95 0.05 14.80
C ASP A 167 -27.01 -0.22 13.62
N THR A 168 -26.24 0.79 13.19
CA THR A 168 -25.35 0.70 12.02
C THR A 168 -23.88 0.66 12.41
N VAL A 169 -23.12 -0.25 11.81
CA VAL A 169 -21.64 -0.23 11.78
C VAL A 169 -21.13 0.25 10.44
N ILE A 170 -19.90 0.73 10.36
CA ILE A 170 -19.26 1.07 9.09
C ILE A 170 -18.25 -0.03 8.73
N ILE A 171 -18.40 -0.61 7.54
CA ILE A 171 -17.46 -1.60 7.00
C ILE A 171 -16.96 -1.09 5.65
N SER A 172 -15.65 -1.00 5.45
CA SER A 172 -15.08 -0.64 4.15
C SER A 172 -14.32 -1.79 3.52
N ALA A 173 -14.42 -1.95 2.21
CA ALA A 173 -13.63 -2.91 1.45
C ALA A 173 -12.12 -2.64 1.54
N TYR A 174 -11.73 -1.38 1.77
CA TYR A 174 -10.35 -0.93 1.91
C TYR A 174 -10.03 -0.47 3.34
N TYR A 175 -8.94 -0.93 3.94
CA TYR A 175 -8.59 -0.60 5.33
C TYR A 175 -8.22 0.89 5.53
N GLY A 176 -7.91 1.62 4.46
CA GLY A 176 -7.57 3.04 4.56
C GLY A 176 -8.75 3.93 4.97
N VAL A 177 -9.99 3.56 4.63
CA VAL A 177 -11.19 4.31 5.03
C VAL A 177 -11.40 4.26 6.55
N PRO A 178 -11.36 3.10 7.23
CA PRO A 178 -11.34 3.03 8.69
C PRO A 178 -10.22 3.86 9.31
N ALA A 179 -9.00 3.75 8.78
CA ALA A 179 -7.86 4.52 9.29
C ALA A 179 -8.08 6.04 9.14
N ALA A 180 -8.66 6.49 8.02
CA ALA A 180 -9.00 7.90 7.81
C ALA A 180 -10.07 8.38 8.81
N LEU A 181 -11.09 7.56 9.08
CA LEU A 181 -12.12 7.87 10.07
C LEU A 181 -11.56 7.91 11.51
N TRP A 182 -10.59 7.07 11.85
CA TRP A 182 -9.94 7.12 13.17
C TRP A 182 -9.06 8.35 13.37
N ILE A 183 -8.46 8.87 12.29
CA ILE A 183 -7.56 10.05 12.35
C ILE A 183 -8.35 11.36 12.23
N TYR A 184 -9.28 11.43 11.28
CA TYR A 184 -9.96 12.68 10.89
C TYR A 184 -11.44 12.73 11.31
N GLY A 185 -12.05 11.59 11.63
CA GLY A 185 -13.44 11.52 12.09
C GLY A 185 -13.63 11.92 13.55
N ASP A 186 -14.86 12.23 13.92
CA ASP A 186 -15.26 12.47 15.30
C ASP A 186 -15.72 11.16 15.96
N PRO A 187 -14.93 10.57 16.88
CA PRO A 187 -15.27 9.29 17.52
C PRO A 187 -16.54 9.37 18.38
N SER A 188 -17.01 10.56 18.74
CA SER A 188 -18.28 10.73 19.47
C SER A 188 -19.51 10.63 18.56
N ARG A 189 -19.32 10.65 17.24
CA ARG A 189 -20.38 10.64 16.23
C ARG A 189 -20.34 9.43 15.31
N LEU A 190 -19.30 8.61 15.42
CA LEU A 190 -19.11 7.44 14.56
C LEU A 190 -19.43 6.15 15.33
N PRO A 191 -20.03 5.16 14.67
CA PRO A 191 -20.17 3.83 15.24
C PRO A 191 -18.83 3.09 15.16
N ALA A 192 -18.83 1.79 15.46
CA ALA A 192 -17.67 0.95 15.16
C ALA A 192 -17.38 0.96 13.64
N VAL A 193 -16.09 1.10 13.30
CA VAL A 193 -15.58 1.17 11.93
C VAL A 193 -14.51 0.10 11.77
N MET A 194 -14.60 -0.72 10.72
CA MET A 194 -13.65 -1.80 10.44
C MET A 194 -13.57 -2.14 8.95
N SER A 195 -12.55 -2.90 8.57
CA SER A 195 -12.38 -3.48 7.24
C SER A 195 -12.07 -4.97 7.35
N PRO A 196 -12.62 -5.81 6.44
CA PRO A 196 -12.22 -7.20 6.36
C PRO A 196 -10.91 -7.37 5.57
N GLN A 197 -10.27 -6.27 5.16
CA GLN A 197 -9.05 -6.26 4.38
C GLN A 197 -7.79 -6.39 5.25
N LEU A 198 -6.87 -7.24 4.81
CA LEU A 198 -5.56 -7.47 5.44
C LEU A 198 -5.67 -7.67 6.95
N SER A 199 -4.73 -7.11 7.71
CA SER A 199 -4.66 -7.27 9.16
C SER A 199 -5.85 -6.66 9.90
N ASP A 200 -6.60 -5.73 9.29
CA ASP A 200 -7.76 -5.11 9.94
C ASP A 200 -8.87 -6.13 10.22
N TRP A 201 -8.90 -7.23 9.45
CA TRP A 201 -9.81 -8.36 9.66
C TRP A 201 -9.78 -8.93 11.09
N TYR A 202 -8.62 -8.88 11.76
CA TYR A 202 -8.44 -9.41 13.11
C TYR A 202 -8.97 -8.49 14.23
N TRP A 203 -9.36 -7.26 13.90
CA TRP A 203 -9.75 -6.23 14.87
C TRP A 203 -11.28 -6.10 14.99
N LEU A 204 -12.02 -7.15 14.62
CA LEU A 204 -13.48 -7.16 14.78
C LEU A 204 -13.86 -6.99 16.26
N PRO A 205 -14.67 -5.97 16.62
CA PRO A 205 -15.13 -5.79 17.99
C PRO A 205 -15.96 -6.98 18.49
N HIS A 206 -15.75 -7.38 19.75
CA HIS A 206 -16.41 -8.56 20.33
C HIS A 206 -17.93 -8.40 20.52
N ASN A 207 -18.40 -7.17 20.78
CA ASN A 207 -19.80 -6.89 21.14
C ASN A 207 -20.48 -6.04 20.06
N LEU A 208 -20.63 -6.58 18.85
CA LEU A 208 -21.41 -5.94 17.79
C LEU A 208 -22.85 -6.42 17.83
N THR A 209 -23.78 -5.51 18.14
CA THR A 209 -25.23 -5.74 18.11
C THR A 209 -25.92 -5.04 16.95
N ALA A 210 -25.15 -4.46 16.04
CA ALA A 210 -25.67 -3.74 14.89
C ALA A 210 -26.51 -4.65 13.98
N THR A 211 -27.67 -4.14 13.55
CA THR A 211 -28.58 -4.82 12.62
C THR A 211 -28.43 -4.29 11.20
N SER A 212 -27.64 -3.23 11.02
CA SER A 212 -27.35 -2.61 9.73
C SER A 212 -25.85 -2.35 9.57
N ALA A 213 -25.41 -2.20 8.32
CA ALA A 213 -24.05 -1.84 7.98
C ALA A 213 -24.04 -0.79 6.87
N LEU A 214 -23.23 0.25 7.03
CA LEU A 214 -22.86 1.19 5.99
C LEU A 214 -21.57 0.66 5.34
N LEU A 215 -21.74 0.11 4.14
CA LEU A 215 -20.73 -0.62 3.40
C LEU A 215 -20.07 0.32 2.38
N VAL A 216 -18.83 0.70 2.65
CA VAL A 216 -18.04 1.57 1.76
C VAL A 216 -17.29 0.72 0.75
N ASP A 217 -17.40 1.11 -0.52
CA ASP A 217 -16.82 0.43 -1.68
C ASP A 217 -17.38 -0.98 -1.91
N TYR A 218 -18.68 -1.14 -1.66
CA TYR A 218 -19.45 -2.33 -1.99
C TYR A 218 -20.69 -1.96 -2.79
N GLN A 219 -20.89 -2.60 -3.95
CA GLN A 219 -22.16 -2.51 -4.65
C GLN A 219 -23.21 -3.42 -3.97
N PRO A 220 -24.52 -3.10 -4.09
CA PRO A 220 -25.58 -3.95 -3.55
C PRO A 220 -25.48 -5.42 -3.98
N SER A 221 -25.00 -5.70 -5.20
CA SER A 221 -24.78 -7.05 -5.72
C SER A 221 -23.71 -7.84 -4.97
N ASP A 222 -22.67 -7.17 -4.48
CA ASP A 222 -21.50 -7.81 -3.86
C ASP A 222 -21.86 -8.38 -2.48
N VAL A 223 -22.87 -7.79 -1.86
CA VAL A 223 -23.29 -8.04 -0.47
C VAL A 223 -24.73 -8.54 -0.35
N ALA A 224 -25.41 -8.83 -1.47
CA ALA A 224 -26.77 -9.36 -1.50
C ALA A 224 -26.93 -10.66 -0.67
N TRP A 225 -25.86 -11.43 -0.52
CA TRP A 225 -25.86 -12.64 0.30
C TRP A 225 -26.02 -12.35 1.80
N MET A 226 -25.55 -11.20 2.30
CA MET A 226 -25.60 -10.80 3.71
C MET A 226 -26.67 -9.76 4.05
N CYS A 227 -27.27 -9.10 3.05
CA CYS A 227 -28.26 -8.04 3.23
C CYS A 227 -29.70 -8.50 2.95
N LEU A 228 -30.63 -8.30 3.89
CA LEU A 228 -32.07 -8.41 3.66
C LEU A 228 -32.53 -7.43 2.58
N SER A 229 -31.98 -6.22 2.63
CA SER A 229 -32.07 -5.19 1.61
C SER A 229 -30.78 -4.38 1.57
N SER A 230 -30.41 -3.91 0.37
CA SER A 230 -29.24 -3.08 0.15
C SER A 230 -29.55 -1.98 -0.87
N SER A 231 -29.10 -0.77 -0.61
CA SER A 231 -29.24 0.37 -1.52
C SER A 231 -28.03 1.30 -1.42
N VAL A 232 -27.61 1.84 -2.56
CA VAL A 232 -26.58 2.87 -2.59
C VAL A 232 -27.16 4.17 -2.06
N VAL A 233 -26.54 4.73 -1.02
CA VAL A 233 -26.95 5.98 -0.36
C VAL A 233 -26.02 7.15 -0.67
N GLY A 234 -24.86 6.88 -1.27
CA GLY A 234 -23.92 7.91 -1.70
C GLY A 234 -22.78 7.36 -2.55
N HIS A 235 -21.96 8.25 -3.08
CA HIS A 235 -20.69 7.92 -3.71
C HIS A 235 -19.61 8.83 -3.14
N LEU A 236 -18.42 8.27 -2.93
CA LEU A 236 -17.27 9.03 -2.45
C LEU A 236 -16.59 9.78 -3.60
N THR A 237 -15.99 10.90 -3.25
CA THR A 237 -15.19 11.72 -4.17
C THR A 237 -13.85 12.06 -3.54
N VAL A 238 -12.78 11.91 -4.30
CA VAL A 238 -11.43 12.34 -3.94
C VAL A 238 -11.18 13.70 -4.59
N ALA A 239 -10.52 14.60 -3.86
CA ALA A 239 -10.25 15.94 -4.35
C ALA A 239 -9.31 15.95 -5.57
N TYR A 240 -9.41 17.03 -6.37
CA TYR A 240 -8.49 17.36 -7.47
C TYR A 240 -8.43 16.35 -8.62
N ASP A 241 -9.51 15.60 -8.84
CA ASP A 241 -9.62 14.56 -9.88
C ASP A 241 -8.53 13.47 -9.78
N VAL A 242 -7.88 13.36 -8.62
CA VAL A 242 -6.89 12.33 -8.36
C VAL A 242 -7.59 10.98 -8.43
N LYS A 243 -7.02 10.06 -9.20
CA LYS A 243 -7.54 8.69 -9.37
C LYS A 243 -7.20 7.81 -8.16
N GLY A 244 -7.57 8.25 -6.96
CA GLY A 244 -7.44 7.47 -5.73
C GLY A 244 -8.39 6.28 -5.72
N LEU A 245 -8.10 5.29 -4.88
CA LEU A 245 -8.90 4.06 -4.77
C LEU A 245 -10.38 4.32 -4.49
N GLU A 246 -10.69 5.34 -3.68
CA GLU A 246 -12.07 5.68 -3.28
C GLU A 246 -12.81 6.59 -4.28
N GLN A 247 -12.18 6.98 -5.39
CA GLN A 247 -12.80 7.90 -6.35
C GLN A 247 -14.03 7.25 -7.00
N GLY A 248 -15.22 7.75 -6.67
CA GLY A 248 -16.49 7.21 -7.17
C GLY A 248 -16.95 5.93 -6.46
N ALA A 249 -16.32 5.53 -5.36
CA ALA A 249 -16.69 4.33 -4.62
C ALA A 249 -18.13 4.44 -4.08
N PRO A 250 -18.99 3.42 -4.24
CA PRO A 250 -20.35 3.44 -3.71
C PRO A 250 -20.34 3.31 -2.19
N VAL A 251 -21.29 3.98 -1.53
CA VAL A 251 -21.60 3.75 -0.11
C VAL A 251 -22.99 3.14 -0.04
N THR A 252 -23.06 1.88 0.40
CA THR A 252 -24.28 1.07 0.40
C THR A 252 -24.78 0.86 1.82
N LEU A 253 -26.03 1.23 2.09
CA LEU A 253 -26.71 0.84 3.32
C LEU A 253 -27.24 -0.57 3.17
N CYS A 254 -26.94 -1.43 4.15
CA CYS A 254 -27.32 -2.84 4.18
C CYS A 254 -28.01 -3.17 5.50
N HIS A 255 -29.24 -3.68 5.43
CA HIS A 255 -29.88 -4.30 6.59
C HIS A 255 -29.47 -5.77 6.67
N LEU A 256 -28.85 -6.17 7.77
CA LEU A 256 -28.15 -7.46 7.88
C LEU A 256 -29.12 -8.64 8.04
N LYS A 257 -28.82 -9.77 7.40
CA LYS A 257 -29.55 -11.04 7.59
C LYS A 257 -29.20 -11.76 8.88
N ALA A 258 -28.01 -11.50 9.42
CA ALA A 258 -27.46 -12.13 10.61
C ALA A 258 -26.43 -11.19 11.27
N PRO A 259 -26.06 -11.43 12.54
CA PRO A 259 -25.00 -10.65 13.19
C PRO A 259 -23.68 -10.67 12.42
N ILE A 260 -22.96 -9.55 12.41
CA ILE A 260 -21.67 -9.41 11.71
C ILE A 260 -20.68 -10.56 12.03
N PRO A 261 -20.50 -11.02 13.28
CA PRO A 261 -19.56 -12.12 13.57
C PRO A 261 -19.84 -13.42 12.79
N GLU A 262 -21.12 -13.71 12.46
CA GLU A 262 -21.49 -14.88 11.66
C GLU A 262 -21.18 -14.69 10.17
N LEU A 263 -21.17 -13.44 9.70
CA LEU A 263 -20.94 -13.07 8.30
C LEU A 263 -19.46 -12.79 8.01
N TRP A 264 -18.69 -12.36 9.01
CA TRP A 264 -17.34 -11.77 8.87
C TRP A 264 -16.34 -12.67 8.15
N GLY A 265 -16.41 -13.98 8.38
CA GLY A 265 -15.51 -14.94 7.74
C GLY A 265 -15.59 -14.93 6.21
N ARG A 266 -16.76 -14.61 5.64
CA ARG A 266 -16.96 -14.53 4.18
C ARG A 266 -16.50 -13.22 3.57
N LEU A 267 -16.40 -12.15 4.37
CA LEU A 267 -15.87 -10.87 3.93
C LEU A 267 -14.34 -10.84 3.88
N ARG A 268 -13.67 -11.80 4.54
CA ARG A 268 -12.20 -11.83 4.68
C ARG A 268 -11.48 -11.65 3.34
N ASN A 269 -10.72 -10.57 3.24
CA ASN A 269 -9.98 -10.22 2.05
C ASN A 269 -8.49 -10.00 2.33
N PHE A 270 -7.62 -10.92 1.88
CA PHE A 270 -6.16 -10.77 1.97
C PHE A 270 -5.50 -10.51 0.61
N SER A 271 -6.21 -9.86 -0.31
CA SER A 271 -5.67 -9.36 -1.59
C SER A 271 -5.21 -7.92 -1.53
#